data_AF-A0A8J5RXJ4-F1
#
_entry.id   AF-A0A8J5RXJ4-F1
#
_cell.length_a   1.000
_cell.length_b   1.000
_cell.length_c   1.000
_cell.angle_alpha   90.00
_cell.angle_beta   90.00
_cell.angle_gamma   90.00
#
_symmetry.space_group_name_H-M   'P 1'
#
loop_
_entity.id
_entity.type
_entity.pdbx_description
1 polymer ?
#
loop_
_entity_poly.entity_id
_entity_poly.type
_entity_poly.pdbx_seq_one_letter_code
_entity_poly.pdbx_strand_id
1 'polypeptide(L)'
;MLVLFVATICGVGGTLTAIDNLNQIGQSLGYPQRSITTFVSLVSIWNYAGRVVAGFASEYVLARYKVPRPLALTAVLFLACAGHLLIAFGVNNGLYAASVILGFCFGAQWPLLFAIISEVFGLKYYSTLYNFGAVASPVGSYILSVRVTGHLYDREAERQLGGAPRKSRDLTCIGVRCFRVSFLIIAAVTLLGAAVSLLLAWRTRKFYRSDIYGKFREVAMAGNSGQQVKHEASGSNNDGGGTKDGGTGETGAAVNGNKISWRENIENDTSRQRDIDNGVG
;
A
#
# COMPACT_ATOMS: atom_id res chain seq x y z
N MET A 1 1.14 -1.65 -18.03
CA MET A 1 1.56 -0.44 -17.29
C MET A 1 0.51 0.65 -17.30
N LEU A 2 0.06 1.12 -18.46
CA LEU A 2 -0.97 2.17 -18.55
C LEU A 2 -2.23 1.89 -17.71
N VAL A 3 -2.75 0.66 -17.74
CA VAL A 3 -3.92 0.25 -16.92
C VAL A 3 -3.68 0.44 -15.42
N LEU A 4 -2.49 0.03 -14.94
CA LEU A 4 -2.10 0.18 -13.54
C LEU A 4 -1.91 1.66 -13.20
N PHE A 5 -1.28 2.43 -14.08
CA PHE A 5 -1.08 3.86 -13.92
C PHE A 5 -2.41 4.61 -13.78
N VAL A 6 -3.40 4.33 -14.63
CA VAL A 6 -4.74 4.92 -14.54
C VAL A 6 -5.42 4.53 -13.23
N ALA A 7 -5.37 3.25 -12.83
CA ALA A 7 -5.92 2.80 -11.56
C ALA A 7 -5.26 3.50 -10.36
N THR A 8 -3.93 3.71 -10.40
CA THR A 8 -3.18 4.44 -9.38
C THR A 8 -3.57 5.91 -9.33
N ILE A 9 -3.73 6.60 -10.47
CA ILE A 9 -4.21 7.99 -10.51
C ILE A 9 -5.58 8.09 -9.82
N CYS A 10 -6.53 7.22 -10.19
CA CYS A 10 -7.89 7.24 -9.65
C CYS A 10 -7.94 6.91 -8.15
N GLY A 11 -7.11 5.97 -7.71
CA GLY A 11 -7.04 5.55 -6.31
C GLY A 11 -6.27 6.52 -5.44
N VAL A 12 -4.98 6.66 -5.70
CA VAL A 12 -4.03 7.47 -4.91
C VAL A 12 -4.42 8.93 -4.99
N GLY A 13 -4.74 9.44 -6.19
CA GLY A 13 -5.16 10.82 -6.38
C GLY A 13 -6.44 11.16 -5.62
N GLY A 14 -7.41 10.25 -5.59
CA GLY A 14 -8.66 10.43 -4.84
C GLY A 14 -8.41 10.50 -3.32
N THR A 15 -7.72 9.50 -2.77
CA THR A 15 -7.40 9.49 -1.33
C THR A 15 -6.50 10.66 -0.92
N LEU A 16 -5.51 11.02 -1.75
CA LEU A 16 -4.61 12.13 -1.48
C LEU A 16 -5.34 13.47 -1.52
N THR A 17 -6.29 13.65 -2.45
CA THR A 17 -7.15 14.84 -2.49
C THR A 17 -7.91 15.04 -1.17
N ALA A 18 -8.43 13.95 -0.59
CA ALA A 18 -9.13 14.03 0.68
C ALA A 18 -8.21 14.40 1.85
N ILE A 19 -6.98 13.91 1.84
CA ILE A 19 -5.96 14.19 2.85
C ILE A 19 -5.47 15.64 2.74
N ASP A 20 -5.13 16.09 1.54
CA ASP A 20 -4.63 17.43 1.25
C ASP A 20 -5.65 18.52 1.64
N ASN A 21 -6.95 18.24 1.47
CA ASN A 21 -8.02 19.17 1.79
C ASN A 21 -8.68 18.90 3.15
N LEU A 22 -8.17 17.98 3.98
CA LEU A 22 -8.83 17.54 5.20
C LEU A 22 -9.12 18.70 6.18
N ASN A 23 -8.19 19.66 6.28
CA ASN A 23 -8.37 20.83 7.14
C ASN A 23 -9.54 21.70 6.66
N GLN A 24 -9.59 22.01 5.36
CA GLN A 24 -10.66 22.81 4.76
C GLN A 24 -12.02 22.09 4.85
N ILE A 25 -12.05 20.78 4.64
CA ILE A 25 -13.25 19.96 4.80
C ILE A 25 -13.75 20.06 6.24
N GLY A 26 -12.86 19.84 7.22
CA GLY A 26 -13.21 19.92 8.64
C GLY A 26 -13.76 21.29 9.03
N GLN A 27 -13.12 22.37 8.57
CA GLN A 27 -13.57 23.74 8.83
C GLN A 27 -14.93 24.02 8.19
N SER A 28 -15.14 23.63 6.93
CA SER A 28 -16.41 23.82 6.23
C SER A 28 -17.58 23.09 6.91
N LEU A 29 -17.31 21.94 7.55
CA LEU A 29 -18.29 21.16 8.30
C LEU A 29 -18.50 21.67 9.74
N GLY A 30 -17.76 22.70 10.17
CA GLY A 30 -17.88 23.29 11.50
C GLY A 30 -17.17 22.53 12.62
N TYR A 31 -16.22 21.64 12.30
CA TYR A 31 -15.43 20.96 13.33
C TYR A 31 -14.46 21.93 14.01
N PRO A 32 -14.24 21.81 15.34
CA PRO A 32 -13.23 22.61 16.01
C PRO A 32 -11.82 22.18 15.57
N GLN A 33 -10.87 23.13 15.55
CA GLN A 33 -9.52 22.87 15.04
C GLN A 33 -8.81 21.69 15.74
N ARG A 34 -9.08 21.48 17.05
CA ARG A 34 -8.56 20.32 17.81
C ARG A 34 -9.04 18.97 17.25
N SER A 35 -10.29 18.88 16.79
CA SER A 35 -10.81 17.66 16.16
C SER A 35 -10.18 17.44 14.79
N ILE A 36 -9.99 18.51 14.02
CA ILE A 36 -9.35 18.45 12.70
C ILE A 36 -7.90 17.95 12.81
N THR A 37 -7.12 18.48 13.76
CA THR A 37 -5.75 17.98 13.99
C THR A 37 -5.74 16.52 14.42
N THR A 38 -6.73 16.08 15.20
CA THR A 38 -6.90 14.66 15.54
C THR A 38 -7.17 13.81 14.31
N PHE A 39 -8.01 14.27 13.37
CA PHE A 39 -8.28 13.59 12.10
C PHE A 39 -7.02 13.45 11.25
N VAL A 40 -6.18 14.49 11.17
CA VAL A 40 -4.89 14.43 10.47
C VAL A 40 -3.96 13.38 11.11
N SER A 41 -3.87 13.35 12.44
CA SER A 41 -3.10 12.32 13.14
C SER A 41 -3.62 10.91 12.88
N LEU A 42 -4.94 10.73 12.84
CA LEU A 42 -5.57 9.45 12.50
C LEU A 42 -5.22 9.00 11.08
N VAL A 43 -5.22 9.92 10.10
CA VAL A 43 -4.79 9.60 8.73
C VAL A 43 -3.37 9.02 8.74
N SER A 44 -2.43 9.62 9.48
CA SER A 44 -1.05 9.13 9.57
C SER A 44 -0.94 7.75 10.23
N ILE A 45 -1.65 7.52 11.35
CA ILE A 45 -1.66 6.23 12.05
C ILE A 45 -2.21 5.13 11.12
N TRP A 46 -3.35 5.40 10.49
CA TRP A 46 -3.99 4.43 9.60
C TRP A 46 -3.24 4.27 8.29
N ASN A 47 -2.50 5.28 7.82
CA ASN A 47 -1.58 5.14 6.70
C ASN A 47 -0.49 4.12 7.01
N TYR A 48 0.15 4.25 8.17
CA TYR A 48 1.15 3.30 8.62
C TYR A 48 0.55 1.88 8.75
N ALA A 49 -0.60 1.76 9.42
CA ALA A 49 -1.30 0.48 9.55
C ALA A 49 -1.66 -0.14 8.19
N GLY A 50 -2.12 0.68 7.23
CA GLY A 50 -2.41 0.25 5.87
C GLY A 50 -1.18 -0.28 5.14
N ARG A 51 -0.01 0.35 5.31
CA ARG A 51 1.25 -0.13 4.74
C ARG A 51 1.67 -1.48 5.32
N VAL A 52 1.58 -1.63 6.65
CA VAL A 52 1.91 -2.87 7.36
C VAL A 52 0.96 -3.99 6.92
N VAL A 53 -0.36 -3.75 7.03
CA VAL A 53 -1.37 -4.75 6.67
C VAL A 53 -1.25 -5.13 5.22
N ALA A 54 -1.17 -4.20 4.27
CA ALA A 54 -1.05 -4.55 2.86
C ALA A 54 0.28 -5.24 2.54
N GLY A 55 1.38 -4.86 3.18
CA GLY A 55 2.68 -5.51 3.02
C GLY A 55 2.67 -6.97 3.46
N PHE A 56 2.28 -7.24 4.70
CA PHE A 56 2.29 -8.60 5.26
C PHE A 56 1.08 -9.44 4.83
N ALA A 57 -0.12 -8.85 4.83
CA ALA A 57 -1.32 -9.58 4.46
C ALA A 57 -1.34 -9.91 2.96
N SER A 58 -0.71 -9.14 2.08
CA SER A 58 -0.65 -9.52 0.67
C SER A 58 0.17 -10.78 0.42
N GLU A 59 1.22 -11.04 1.22
CA GLU A 59 1.96 -12.31 1.19
C GLU A 59 1.12 -13.46 1.79
N TYR A 60 0.52 -13.23 2.96
CA TYR A 60 -0.26 -14.25 3.66
C TYR A 60 -1.53 -14.66 2.87
N VAL A 61 -2.26 -13.68 2.33
CA VAL A 61 -3.48 -13.92 1.54
C VAL A 61 -3.16 -14.55 0.18
N LEU A 62 -2.03 -14.18 -0.44
CA LEU A 62 -1.55 -14.85 -1.66
C LEU A 62 -1.17 -16.31 -1.37
N ALA A 63 -0.45 -16.57 -0.28
CA ALA A 63 -0.02 -17.91 0.12
C ALA A 63 -1.19 -18.83 0.55
N ARG A 64 -2.17 -18.28 1.28
CA ARG A 64 -3.26 -19.08 1.85
C ARG A 64 -4.48 -19.20 0.94
N TYR A 65 -4.88 -18.11 0.27
CA TYR A 65 -6.14 -18.04 -0.47
C TYR A 65 -5.95 -17.93 -2.00
N LYS A 66 -4.71 -17.86 -2.49
CA LYS A 66 -4.37 -17.76 -3.94
C LYS A 66 -5.10 -16.62 -4.66
N VAL A 67 -5.41 -15.55 -3.92
CA VAL A 67 -6.11 -14.38 -4.45
C VAL A 67 -5.09 -13.50 -5.18
N PRO A 68 -5.34 -13.10 -6.45
CA PRO A 68 -4.42 -12.24 -7.18
C PRO A 68 -4.35 -10.86 -6.51
N ARG A 69 -3.15 -10.30 -6.30
CA ARG A 69 -2.95 -9.00 -5.64
C ARG A 69 -3.74 -7.83 -6.25
N PRO A 70 -3.98 -7.77 -7.59
CA PRO A 70 -4.90 -6.78 -8.16
C PRO A 70 -6.33 -6.80 -7.59
N LEU A 71 -6.79 -7.94 -7.08
CA LEU A 71 -8.09 -8.06 -6.42
C LEU A 71 -8.07 -7.42 -5.02
N ALA A 72 -6.94 -7.52 -4.30
CA ALA A 72 -6.74 -6.77 -3.05
C ALA A 72 -6.73 -5.26 -3.31
N LEU A 73 -6.09 -4.80 -4.39
CA LEU A 73 -6.14 -3.40 -4.81
C LEU A 73 -7.58 -2.96 -5.12
N THR A 74 -8.36 -3.80 -5.81
CA THR A 74 -9.78 -3.54 -6.08
C THR A 74 -10.58 -3.37 -4.77
N ALA A 75 -10.38 -4.26 -3.80
CA ALA A 75 -11.05 -4.17 -2.49
C ALA A 75 -10.69 -2.87 -1.74
N VAL A 76 -9.42 -2.46 -1.77
CA VAL A 76 -8.96 -1.18 -1.20
C VAL A 76 -9.61 0.01 -1.90
N LEU A 77 -9.79 -0.03 -3.22
CA LEU A 77 -10.45 1.04 -3.98
C LEU A 77 -11.95 1.14 -3.66
N PHE A 78 -12.64 0.02 -3.48
CA PHE A 78 -14.03 0.02 -3.00
C PHE A 78 -14.15 0.60 -1.60
N LEU A 79 -13.23 0.24 -0.70
CA LEU A 79 -13.17 0.80 0.64
C LEU A 79 -12.88 2.30 0.62
N ALA A 80 -11.98 2.77 -0.25
CA ALA A 80 -11.72 4.20 -0.47
C ALA A 80 -12.97 4.94 -0.97
N CYS A 81 -13.73 4.34 -1.90
CA CYS A 81 -14.99 4.89 -2.38
C CYS A 81 -15.99 5.11 -1.23
N ALA A 82 -16.11 4.17 -0.29
CA ALA A 82 -16.93 4.35 0.90
C ALA A 82 -16.46 5.54 1.75
N GLY A 83 -15.15 5.71 1.93
CA GLY A 83 -14.56 6.86 2.61
C GLY A 83 -14.89 8.20 1.92
N HIS A 84 -14.85 8.25 0.59
CA HIS A 84 -15.24 9.44 -0.18
C HIS A 84 -16.74 9.77 -0.03
N LEU A 85 -17.60 8.75 -0.07
CA LEU A 85 -19.04 8.93 0.12
C LEU A 85 -19.39 9.42 1.54
N LEU A 86 -18.69 8.96 2.58
CA LEU A 86 -18.87 9.45 3.95
C LEU A 86 -18.64 10.97 4.04
N ILE A 87 -17.62 11.49 3.34
CA ILE A 87 -17.36 12.93 3.27
C ILE A 87 -18.45 13.63 2.45
N ALA A 88 -18.84 13.07 1.30
CA ALA A 88 -19.83 13.66 0.41
C ALA A 88 -21.21 13.85 1.08
N PHE A 89 -21.63 12.90 1.92
CA PHE A 89 -22.93 12.96 2.60
C PHE A 89 -22.89 13.71 3.93
N GLY A 90 -21.71 13.96 4.50
CA GLY A 90 -21.56 14.73 5.72
C GLY A 90 -22.31 14.14 6.92
N VAL A 91 -22.31 12.82 7.07
CA VAL A 91 -22.96 12.14 8.20
C VAL A 91 -22.28 12.48 9.53
N ASN A 92 -23.02 12.37 10.64
CA ASN A 92 -22.45 12.57 11.98
C ASN A 92 -21.27 11.62 12.23
N ASN A 93 -20.14 12.16 12.70
CA ASN A 93 -18.86 11.44 12.82
C ASN A 93 -18.30 10.85 11.51
N GLY A 94 -18.87 11.25 10.36
CA GLY A 94 -18.45 10.76 9.04
C GLY A 94 -17.01 11.11 8.71
N LEU A 95 -16.55 12.31 9.10
CA LEU A 95 -15.17 12.74 8.86
C LEU A 95 -14.16 11.91 9.65
N TYR A 96 -14.47 11.53 10.89
CA TYR A 96 -13.64 10.62 11.69
C TYR A 96 -13.48 9.26 10.99
N ALA A 97 -14.60 8.63 10.61
CA ALA A 97 -14.59 7.35 9.91
C ALA A 97 -13.88 7.45 8.55
N ALA A 98 -14.10 8.54 7.81
CA ALA A 98 -13.44 8.80 6.53
C ALA A 98 -11.91 8.94 6.69
N SER A 99 -11.42 9.64 7.72
CA SER A 99 -9.98 9.77 7.98
C SER A 99 -9.32 8.41 8.25
N VAL A 100 -9.98 7.55 9.03
CA VAL A 100 -9.53 6.17 9.29
C VAL A 100 -9.47 5.36 7.98
N ILE A 101 -10.58 5.34 7.25
CA ILE A 101 -10.74 4.55 6.03
C ILE A 101 -9.78 5.02 4.93
N LEU A 102 -9.74 6.32 4.64
CA LEU A 102 -8.92 6.89 3.57
C LEU A 102 -7.43 6.86 3.92
N GLY A 103 -7.07 7.04 5.20
CA GLY A 103 -5.70 6.86 5.68
C GLY A 103 -5.21 5.44 5.43
N PHE A 104 -6.00 4.43 5.83
CA PHE A 104 -5.70 3.02 5.57
C PHE A 104 -5.58 2.73 4.07
N CYS A 105 -6.53 3.20 3.26
CA CYS A 105 -6.52 2.94 1.82
C CYS A 105 -5.30 3.55 1.13
N PHE A 106 -4.95 4.79 1.46
CA PHE A 106 -3.75 5.45 0.94
C PHE A 106 -2.48 4.69 1.34
N GLY A 107 -2.43 4.17 2.57
CA GLY A 107 -1.31 3.35 3.05
C GLY A 107 -1.19 2.02 2.31
N ALA A 108 -2.31 1.34 2.10
CA ALA A 108 -2.37 0.03 1.48
C ALA A 108 -2.04 0.04 -0.03
N GLN A 109 -2.34 1.15 -0.73
CA GLN A 109 -2.11 1.26 -2.17
C GLN A 109 -0.63 1.16 -2.56
N TRP A 110 0.31 1.70 -1.77
CA TRP A 110 1.73 1.69 -2.13
C TRP A 110 2.38 0.29 -2.11
N PRO A 111 2.28 -0.51 -1.02
CA PRO A 111 2.75 -1.89 -1.04
C PRO A 111 2.12 -2.73 -2.16
N LEU A 112 0.82 -2.55 -2.40
CA LEU A 112 0.13 -3.25 -3.49
C LEU A 112 0.67 -2.83 -4.86
N LEU A 113 0.95 -1.55 -5.07
CA LEU A 113 1.56 -1.06 -6.30
C LEU A 113 2.94 -1.68 -6.52
N PHE A 114 3.81 -1.68 -5.50
CA PHE A 114 5.14 -2.30 -5.56
C PHE A 114 5.06 -3.78 -5.95
N ALA A 115 4.20 -4.53 -5.26
CA ALA A 115 4.03 -5.96 -5.51
C ALA A 115 3.45 -6.25 -6.90
N ILE A 116 2.46 -5.49 -7.37
CA ILE A 116 1.87 -5.69 -8.70
C ILE A 116 2.90 -5.39 -9.80
N ILE A 117 3.73 -4.36 -9.64
CA ILE A 117 4.76 -4.02 -10.63
C ILE A 117 5.80 -5.15 -10.73
N SER A 118 6.32 -5.63 -9.60
CA SER A 118 7.33 -6.69 -9.59
C SER A 118 6.79 -8.03 -10.09
N GLU A 119 5.54 -8.36 -9.78
CA GLU A 119 4.91 -9.63 -10.22
C GLU A 119 4.53 -9.62 -11.70
N VAL A 120 3.98 -8.53 -12.22
CA VAL A 120 3.46 -8.49 -13.60
C VAL A 120 4.55 -8.16 -14.63
N PHE A 121 5.54 -7.35 -14.26
CA PHE A 121 6.56 -6.85 -15.20
C PHE A 121 7.98 -7.35 -14.89
N GLY A 122 8.16 -8.02 -13.76
CA GLY A 122 9.46 -8.52 -13.32
C GLY A 122 10.38 -7.42 -12.80
N LEU A 123 11.60 -7.83 -12.39
CA LEU A 123 12.56 -6.94 -11.73
C LEU A 123 13.47 -6.16 -12.71
N LYS A 124 13.55 -6.58 -13.98
CA LYS A 124 14.50 -6.03 -14.97
C LYS A 124 14.39 -4.51 -15.17
N TYR A 125 13.17 -3.97 -15.18
CA TYR A 125 12.91 -2.54 -15.34
C TYR A 125 12.09 -1.98 -14.17
N TYR A 126 12.15 -2.63 -13.00
CA TYR A 126 11.30 -2.31 -11.86
C TYR A 126 11.39 -0.84 -11.45
N SER A 127 12.60 -0.31 -11.31
CA SER A 127 12.83 1.07 -10.89
C SER A 127 12.18 2.08 -11.83
N THR A 128 12.28 1.89 -13.15
CA THR A 128 11.66 2.77 -14.14
C THR A 128 10.14 2.72 -14.05
N LEU A 129 9.58 1.50 -13.95
CA LEU A 129 8.14 1.28 -13.89
C LEU A 129 7.52 1.82 -12.59
N TYR A 130 8.22 1.66 -11.47
CA TYR A 130 7.84 2.24 -10.20
C TYR A 130 7.84 3.76 -10.25
N ASN A 131 8.92 4.39 -10.75
CA ASN A 131 8.97 5.85 -10.87
C ASN A 131 7.85 6.39 -11.77
N PHE A 132 7.56 5.71 -12.88
CA PHE A 132 6.40 6.05 -13.70
C PHE A 132 5.09 5.92 -12.92
N GLY A 133 4.92 4.86 -12.13
CA GLY A 133 3.79 4.69 -11.22
C GLY A 133 3.70 5.79 -10.14
N ALA A 134 4.83 6.25 -9.61
CA ALA A 134 4.88 7.29 -8.59
C ALA A 134 4.42 8.65 -9.12
N VAL A 135 4.66 8.96 -10.40
CA VAL A 135 4.16 10.17 -11.09
C VAL A 135 2.62 10.21 -11.12
N ALA A 136 1.94 9.08 -10.99
CA ALA A 136 0.47 9.06 -10.87
C ALA A 136 -0.03 9.87 -9.67
N SER A 137 0.74 9.94 -8.58
CA SER A 137 0.36 10.65 -7.35
C SER A 137 0.24 12.17 -7.56
N PRO A 138 1.29 12.89 -8.01
CA PRO A 138 1.19 14.32 -8.26
C PRO A 138 0.21 14.65 -9.40
N VAL A 139 0.14 13.83 -10.45
CA VAL A 139 -0.85 14.02 -11.53
C VAL A 139 -2.28 13.91 -11.00
N GLY A 140 -2.55 12.87 -10.20
CA GLY A 140 -3.86 12.64 -9.59
C GLY A 140 -4.25 13.74 -8.60
N SER A 141 -3.35 14.14 -7.69
CA SER A 141 -3.62 15.24 -6.76
C SER A 141 -3.83 16.56 -7.51
N TYR A 142 -3.02 16.89 -8.51
CA TYR A 142 -3.23 18.14 -9.27
C TYR A 142 -4.61 18.18 -9.94
N ILE A 143 -5.01 17.11 -10.62
CA ILE A 143 -6.30 17.06 -11.33
C ILE A 143 -7.46 17.06 -10.33
N LEU A 144 -7.45 16.18 -9.34
CA LEU A 144 -8.60 15.97 -8.45
C LEU A 144 -8.66 16.98 -7.29
N SER A 145 -7.52 17.34 -6.72
CA SER A 145 -7.42 18.30 -5.62
C SER A 145 -7.52 19.72 -6.14
N VAL A 146 -6.60 20.14 -7.01
CA VAL A 146 -6.54 21.54 -7.45
C VAL A 146 -7.63 21.87 -8.47
N ARG A 147 -7.73 21.09 -9.56
CA ARG A 147 -8.60 21.47 -10.68
C ARG A 147 -10.07 21.15 -10.43
N VAL A 148 -10.38 20.02 -9.80
CA VAL A 148 -11.75 19.62 -9.48
C VAL A 148 -12.19 20.20 -8.15
N THR A 149 -11.54 19.81 -7.05
CA THR A 149 -12.01 20.14 -5.69
C THR A 149 -11.91 21.62 -5.39
N GLY A 150 -10.75 22.24 -5.64
CA GLY A 150 -10.55 23.69 -5.43
C GLY A 150 -11.52 24.54 -6.24
N HIS A 151 -11.66 24.27 -7.55
CA HIS A 151 -12.56 25.05 -8.40
C HIS A 151 -14.04 24.93 -8.01
N LEU A 152 -14.49 23.73 -7.62
CA LEU A 152 -15.86 23.50 -7.16
C LEU A 152 -16.11 24.16 -5.79
N TYR A 153 -15.13 24.13 -4.90
CA TYR A 153 -15.19 24.79 -3.61
C TYR A 153 -15.30 26.31 -3.77
N ASP A 154 -14.40 26.92 -4.56
CA ASP A 154 -14.39 28.36 -4.82
C ASP A 154 -15.71 28.83 -5.45
N ARG A 155 -16.26 28.05 -6.39
CA ARG A 155 -17.55 28.35 -7.02
C ARG A 155 -18.70 28.35 -6.02
N GLU A 156 -18.69 27.44 -5.06
CA GLU A 156 -19.74 27.40 -4.02
C GLU A 156 -19.51 28.48 -2.96
N ALA A 157 -18.27 28.78 -2.60
CA ALA A 157 -17.91 29.91 -1.73
C ALA A 157 -18.42 31.24 -2.31
N GLU A 158 -18.19 31.49 -3.62
CA GLU A 158 -18.63 32.70 -4.31
C GLU A 158 -20.17 32.82 -4.33
N ARG A 159 -20.88 31.70 -4.47
CA ARG A 159 -22.34 31.65 -4.37
C ARG A 159 -22.84 32.01 -2.98
N GLN A 160 -22.21 31.49 -1.93
CA GLN A 160 -22.58 31.80 -0.54
C GLN A 160 -22.31 33.27 -0.18
N LEU A 161 -21.27 33.87 -0.76
CA LEU A 161 -20.89 35.27 -0.55
C LEU A 161 -21.74 36.29 -1.35
N GLY A 162 -22.66 35.83 -2.20
CA GLY A 162 -23.60 36.69 -2.92
C GLY A 162 -22.95 37.67 -3.90
N GLY A 163 -21.75 37.36 -4.42
CA GLY A 163 -21.04 38.22 -5.38
C GLY A 163 -20.22 39.36 -4.77
N ALA A 164 -20.01 39.40 -3.45
CA ALA A 164 -19.11 40.37 -2.82
C ALA A 164 -17.65 40.19 -3.32
N PRO A 165 -16.93 41.28 -3.64
CA PRO A 165 -15.60 41.19 -4.26
C PRO A 165 -14.57 40.49 -3.37
N ARG A 166 -13.72 39.66 -3.98
CA ARG A 166 -12.65 38.82 -3.39
C ARG A 166 -11.68 39.53 -2.41
N LYS A 167 -11.73 40.86 -2.32
CA LYS A 167 -10.69 41.68 -1.69
C LYS A 167 -10.80 41.87 -0.17
N SER A 168 -11.87 41.38 0.48
CA SER A 168 -12.15 41.73 1.89
C SER A 168 -12.51 40.58 2.83
N ARG A 169 -12.73 39.35 2.35
CA ARG A 169 -13.07 38.21 3.21
C ARG A 169 -12.41 36.94 2.70
N ASP A 170 -11.92 36.11 3.63
CA ASP A 170 -11.47 34.75 3.32
C ASP A 170 -12.60 34.00 2.60
N LEU A 171 -12.30 33.41 1.43
CA LEU A 171 -13.20 32.55 0.64
C LEU A 171 -13.52 31.29 1.46
N THR A 172 -14.42 31.43 2.41
CA THR A 172 -14.81 30.39 3.35
C THR A 172 -16.20 29.90 2.96
N CYS A 173 -16.28 28.61 2.62
CA CYS A 173 -17.54 27.94 2.32
C CYS A 173 -17.96 27.13 3.54
N ILE A 174 -19.23 27.28 3.94
CA ILE A 174 -19.80 26.59 5.10
C ILE A 174 -20.83 25.55 4.66
N GLY A 175 -20.77 24.38 5.27
CA GLY A 175 -21.68 23.27 5.12
C GLY A 175 -21.20 22.17 4.16
N VAL A 176 -21.90 21.04 4.20
CA VAL A 176 -21.59 19.83 3.42
C VAL A 176 -21.57 20.10 1.90
N ARG A 177 -22.34 21.10 1.44
CA ARG A 177 -22.47 21.43 0.02
C ARG A 177 -21.14 21.83 -0.63
N CYS A 178 -20.21 22.40 0.14
CA CYS A 178 -18.90 22.87 -0.34
C CYS A 178 -18.06 21.76 -0.98
N PHE A 179 -18.13 20.55 -0.42
CA PHE A 179 -17.33 19.41 -0.87
C PHE A 179 -18.18 18.27 -1.47
N ARG A 180 -19.51 18.32 -1.33
CA ARG A 180 -20.42 17.25 -1.77
C ARG A 180 -20.21 16.86 -3.24
N VAL A 181 -20.22 17.83 -4.16
CA VAL A 181 -20.08 17.54 -5.60
C VAL A 181 -18.68 17.01 -5.92
N SER A 182 -17.64 17.64 -5.35
CA SER A 182 -16.24 17.22 -5.53
C SER A 182 -16.03 15.77 -5.09
N PHE A 183 -16.52 15.40 -3.91
CA PHE A 183 -16.35 14.04 -3.38
C PHE A 183 -17.23 13.00 -4.07
N LEU A 184 -18.38 13.39 -4.64
CA LEU A 184 -19.14 12.50 -5.52
C LEU A 184 -18.39 12.21 -6.83
N ILE A 185 -17.74 13.22 -7.42
CA ILE A 185 -16.90 13.04 -8.60
C ILE A 185 -15.69 12.16 -8.26
N ILE A 186 -15.01 12.42 -7.14
CA ILE A 186 -13.88 11.60 -6.69
C ILE A 186 -14.34 10.15 -6.45
N ALA A 187 -15.46 9.93 -5.76
CA ALA A 187 -16.01 8.59 -5.56
C ALA A 187 -16.29 7.87 -6.89
N ALA A 188 -16.87 8.56 -7.87
CA ALA A 188 -17.10 8.01 -9.21
C ALA A 188 -15.78 7.67 -9.92
N VAL A 189 -14.78 8.55 -9.87
CA VAL A 189 -13.44 8.33 -10.44
C VAL A 189 -12.75 7.14 -9.76
N THR A 190 -12.82 7.04 -8.43
CA THR A 190 -12.26 5.91 -7.68
C THR A 190 -12.97 4.60 -7.99
N LEU A 191 -14.29 4.63 -8.18
CA LEU A 191 -15.07 3.45 -8.61
C LEU A 191 -14.70 3.01 -10.03
N LEU A 192 -14.50 3.95 -10.96
CA LEU A 192 -13.96 3.66 -12.29
C LEU A 192 -12.56 3.05 -12.18
N GLY A 193 -11.71 3.58 -11.30
CA GLY A 193 -10.40 2.99 -10.97
C GLY A 193 -10.52 1.55 -10.45
N ALA A 194 -11.50 1.28 -9.59
CA ALA A 194 -11.80 -0.07 -9.10
C ALA A 194 -12.23 -1.01 -10.23
N ALA A 195 -13.08 -0.55 -11.15
CA ALA A 195 -13.48 -1.33 -12.33
C ALA A 195 -12.29 -1.63 -13.26
N VAL A 196 -11.40 -0.66 -13.49
CA VAL A 196 -10.16 -0.83 -14.27
C VAL A 196 -9.21 -1.82 -13.57
N SER A 197 -9.09 -1.74 -12.24
CA SER A 197 -8.32 -2.68 -11.42
C SER A 197 -8.90 -4.09 -11.48
N LEU A 198 -10.23 -4.23 -11.42
CA LEU A 198 -10.92 -5.50 -11.55
C LEU A 198 -10.73 -6.13 -12.94
N LEU A 199 -10.75 -5.30 -13.99
CA LEU A 199 -10.44 -5.74 -15.35
C LEU A 199 -8.99 -6.25 -15.45
N LEU A 200 -8.04 -5.54 -14.81
CA LEU A 200 -6.66 -6.00 -14.70
C LEU A 200 -6.59 -7.35 -13.98
N ALA A 201 -7.28 -7.49 -12.84
CA ALA A 201 -7.35 -8.74 -12.08
C ALA A 201 -7.94 -9.89 -12.92
N TRP A 202 -8.98 -9.62 -13.70
CA TRP A 202 -9.59 -10.62 -14.57
C TRP A 202 -8.66 -11.04 -15.71
N ARG A 203 -7.94 -10.09 -16.32
CA ARG A 203 -6.97 -10.35 -17.40
C ARG A 203 -5.75 -11.12 -16.88
N THR A 204 -5.22 -10.74 -15.72
CA THR A 204 -4.07 -11.41 -15.09
C THR A 204 -4.46 -12.75 -14.45
N ARG A 205 -5.75 -13.02 -14.22
CA ARG A 205 -6.23 -14.29 -13.67
C ARG A 205 -5.77 -15.52 -14.47
N LYS A 206 -5.72 -15.43 -15.80
CA LYS A 206 -5.19 -16.52 -16.65
C LYS A 206 -3.70 -16.76 -16.41
N PHE A 207 -2.92 -15.69 -16.28
CA PHE A 207 -1.48 -15.73 -15.98
C PHE A 207 -1.19 -16.25 -14.56
N TYR A 208 -1.91 -15.77 -13.54
CA TYR A 208 -1.81 -16.27 -12.16
C TYR A 208 -2.23 -17.74 -12.04
N ARG A 209 -3.17 -18.22 -12.86
CA ARG A 209 -3.62 -19.62 -12.81
C ARG A 209 -2.57 -20.60 -13.33
N SER A 210 -1.77 -20.22 -14.32
CA SER A 210 -0.77 -21.10 -14.94
C SER A 210 0.60 -21.07 -14.25
N ASP A 211 1.09 -19.89 -13.83
CA ASP A 211 2.50 -19.73 -13.41
C ASP A 211 2.68 -19.77 -11.88
N ILE A 212 1.70 -19.26 -11.12
CA ILE A 212 1.77 -19.22 -9.66
C ILE A 212 1.38 -20.55 -8.99
N TYR A 213 0.41 -21.28 -9.54
CA TYR A 213 0.09 -22.63 -9.03
C TYR A 213 1.24 -23.62 -9.25
N GLY A 214 2.05 -23.42 -10.30
CA GLY A 214 3.28 -24.18 -10.56
C GLY A 214 4.36 -23.89 -9.51
N LYS A 215 4.70 -22.61 -9.30
CA LYS A 215 5.69 -22.17 -8.30
C LYS A 215 5.32 -22.56 -6.86
N PHE A 216 4.06 -22.44 -6.45
CA PHE A 216 3.66 -22.89 -5.10
C PHE A 216 3.67 -24.41 -4.96
N ARG A 217 3.46 -25.17 -6.04
CA ARG A 217 3.62 -26.63 -6.04
C ARG A 217 5.10 -27.02 -5.91
N GLU A 218 6.00 -26.34 -6.61
CA GLU A 218 7.44 -26.55 -6.47
C GLU A 218 7.97 -26.17 -5.09
N VAL A 219 7.53 -25.04 -4.53
CA VAL A 219 7.91 -24.63 -3.15
C VAL A 219 7.31 -25.58 -2.10
N ALA A 220 6.09 -26.07 -2.28
CA ALA A 220 5.49 -27.08 -1.40
C ALA A 220 6.21 -28.44 -1.50
N MET A 221 6.60 -28.86 -2.70
CA MET A 221 7.39 -30.07 -2.93
C MET A 221 8.79 -29.93 -2.30
N ALA A 222 9.47 -28.80 -2.50
CA ALA A 222 10.79 -28.52 -1.92
C ALA A 222 10.76 -28.44 -0.39
N GLY A 223 9.68 -27.88 0.18
CA GLY A 223 9.44 -27.87 1.63
C GLY A 223 9.22 -29.27 2.22
N ASN A 224 8.50 -30.14 1.50
CA ASN A 224 8.30 -31.54 1.90
C ASN A 224 9.58 -32.37 1.78
N SER A 225 10.39 -32.17 0.73
CA SER A 225 11.68 -32.82 0.56
C SER A 225 12.69 -32.42 1.66
N GLY A 226 12.69 -31.14 2.06
CA GLY A 226 13.53 -30.67 3.18
C GLY A 226 13.09 -31.20 4.56
N GLN A 227 11.82 -31.63 4.70
CA GLN A 227 11.27 -32.20 5.92
C GLN A 227 11.42 -33.73 5.97
N GLN A 228 11.39 -34.42 4.81
CA GLN A 228 11.70 -35.86 4.70
C GLN A 228 13.18 -36.16 4.97
N VAL A 229 14.11 -35.35 4.42
CA VAL A 229 15.56 -35.53 4.66
C VAL A 229 15.94 -35.34 6.14
N LYS A 230 15.23 -34.47 6.87
CA LYS A 230 15.41 -34.30 8.32
C LYS A 230 14.86 -35.45 9.15
N HIS A 231 13.82 -36.16 8.67
CA HIS A 231 13.25 -37.31 9.36
C HIS A 231 14.06 -38.60 9.14
N GLU A 232 14.64 -38.79 7.95
CA GLU A 232 15.52 -39.94 7.68
C GLU A 232 16.88 -39.83 8.40
N ALA A 233 17.41 -38.62 8.60
CA ALA A 233 18.66 -38.41 9.35
C ALA A 233 18.52 -38.58 10.88
N SER A 234 17.30 -38.68 11.42
CA SER A 234 17.04 -38.86 12.86
C SER A 234 16.56 -40.27 13.22
N GLY A 235 16.43 -41.17 12.24
CA GLY A 235 15.72 -42.44 12.36
C GLY A 235 16.58 -43.69 12.15
N SER A 236 17.85 -43.69 12.52
CA SER A 236 18.60 -44.95 12.62
C SER A 236 19.74 -44.82 13.63
N ASN A 237 19.47 -45.16 14.89
CA ASN A 237 20.47 -45.73 15.80
C ASN A 237 19.76 -46.37 16.99
N ASN A 238 19.56 -47.68 16.89
CA ASN A 238 19.67 -48.63 18.01
C ASN A 238 19.66 -50.05 17.44
N ASP A 239 20.83 -50.70 17.45
CA ASP A 239 21.02 -51.93 18.22
C ASP A 239 22.47 -52.41 18.18
N GLY A 240 23.01 -52.66 19.38
CA GLY A 240 23.79 -53.86 19.70
C GLY A 240 25.24 -54.03 19.20
N GLY A 241 26.19 -53.73 20.09
CA GLY A 241 27.29 -54.64 20.48
C GLY A 241 28.45 -54.93 19.49
N GLY A 242 29.69 -54.85 20.00
CA GLY A 242 30.83 -55.58 19.43
C GLY A 242 32.12 -54.78 19.29
N THR A 243 33.16 -55.30 19.95
CA THR A 243 34.56 -54.85 19.98
C THR A 243 35.34 -54.98 18.65
N LYS A 244 36.42 -54.18 18.56
CA LYS A 244 37.74 -54.35 17.88
C LYS A 244 38.01 -53.71 16.51
N ASP A 245 39.16 -53.01 16.52
CA ASP A 245 40.26 -52.88 15.55
C ASP A 245 40.04 -52.31 14.13
N GLY A 246 40.88 -51.30 13.81
CA GLY A 246 41.59 -51.24 12.54
C GLY A 246 41.18 -50.17 11.52
N GLY A 247 42.08 -49.20 11.31
CA GLY A 247 42.55 -48.86 9.97
C GLY A 247 41.75 -47.88 9.09
N THR A 248 42.42 -46.75 8.80
CA THR A 248 42.51 -46.04 7.50
C THR A 248 41.33 -45.22 6.98
N GLY A 249 41.64 -43.98 6.57
CA GLY A 249 40.95 -43.31 5.45
C GLY A 249 40.29 -41.97 5.78
N GLU A 250 41.07 -40.89 5.63
CA GLU A 250 40.72 -39.58 5.07
C GLU A 250 39.31 -38.97 5.26
N THR A 251 39.25 -37.74 5.76
CA THR A 251 38.85 -36.57 4.94
C THR A 251 38.94 -35.28 5.77
N GLY A 252 39.89 -34.42 5.41
CA GLY A 252 39.88 -33.01 5.76
C GLY A 252 39.27 -32.18 4.64
N ALA A 253 38.85 -30.96 5.00
CA ALA A 253 38.48 -29.82 4.16
C ALA A 253 37.02 -29.71 3.65
N ALA A 254 36.22 -29.00 4.46
CA ALA A 254 35.41 -27.82 4.14
C ALA A 254 34.76 -27.65 2.75
N VAL A 255 33.44 -27.44 2.72
CA VAL A 255 32.78 -26.36 1.95
C VAL A 255 31.58 -25.80 2.74
N ASN A 256 31.50 -24.48 2.71
CA ASN A 256 30.68 -23.53 3.44
C ASN A 256 29.27 -23.37 2.82
N GLY A 257 28.27 -22.93 3.60
CA GLY A 257 26.87 -22.82 3.13
C GLY A 257 25.95 -21.95 4.00
N ASN A 258 26.34 -20.69 4.22
CA ASN A 258 25.54 -19.52 4.57
C ASN A 258 24.26 -19.68 5.42
N LYS A 259 24.43 -19.57 6.74
CA LYS A 259 23.46 -18.90 7.61
C LYS A 259 23.64 -17.39 7.41
N ILE A 260 22.70 -16.73 6.73
CA ILE A 260 22.64 -15.27 6.70
C ILE A 260 22.30 -14.80 8.12
N SER A 261 23.31 -14.35 8.84
CA SER A 261 23.21 -13.78 10.19
C SER A 261 22.70 -12.34 10.09
N TRP A 262 21.43 -12.12 10.43
CA TRP A 262 20.81 -10.79 10.50
C TRP A 262 21.41 -9.86 11.58
N ARG A 263 22.33 -10.36 12.42
CA ARG A 263 22.93 -9.59 13.52
C ARG A 263 24.16 -8.77 13.12
N GLU A 264 24.95 -9.21 12.14
CA GLU A 264 26.17 -8.48 11.73
C GLU A 264 25.88 -7.23 10.88
N ASN A 265 24.76 -7.20 10.14
CA ASN A 265 24.40 -6.04 9.33
C ASN A 265 23.89 -4.83 10.15
N ILE A 266 23.45 -5.02 11.40
CA ILE A 266 23.00 -3.91 12.25
C ILE A 266 24.20 -3.16 12.86
N GLU A 267 25.26 -3.87 13.24
CA GLU A 267 26.46 -3.23 13.80
C GLU A 267 27.25 -2.45 12.74
N ASN A 268 27.30 -2.93 11.49
CA ASN A 268 27.99 -2.25 10.40
C ASN A 268 27.29 -0.99 9.88
N ASP A 269 25.96 -0.87 9.99
CA ASP A 269 25.25 0.36 9.62
C ASP A 269 25.39 1.44 10.71
N THR A 270 25.52 1.03 11.98
CA THR A 270 25.67 1.96 13.11
C THR A 270 27.08 2.55 13.23
N SER A 271 28.11 1.89 12.67
CA SER A 271 29.46 2.46 12.53
C SER A 271 29.54 3.42 11.35
N ARG A 272 28.95 3.08 10.20
CA ARG A 272 28.96 3.92 9.00
C ARG A 272 28.22 5.25 9.18
N GLN A 273 27.15 5.27 9.97
CA GLN A 273 26.42 6.52 10.26
C GLN A 273 27.21 7.47 11.18
N ARG A 274 28.05 6.94 12.08
CA ARG A 274 28.89 7.76 12.99
C ARG A 274 30.09 8.42 12.29
N ASP A 275 30.61 7.81 11.24
CA ASP A 275 31.73 8.39 10.47
C ASP A 275 31.28 9.53 9.53
N ILE A 276 30.00 9.57 9.16
CA ILE A 276 29.43 10.66 8.34
C ILE A 276 29.17 11.92 9.19
N ASP A 277 28.74 11.77 10.44
CA ASP A 277 28.45 12.91 11.33
C ASP A 277 29.73 13.60 11.87
N ASN A 278 30.90 12.94 11.85
CA ASN A 278 32.16 13.51 12.32
C ASN A 278 33.03 14.14 11.20
N GLY A 279 32.56 14.16 9.95
CA GLY A 279 33.31 14.65 8.78
C GLY A 279 32.89 16.03 8.26
N VAL A 280 31.94 16.71 8.91
CA VAL A 280 31.49 18.06 8.54
C VAL A 280 31.64 18.98 9.76
N GLY A 281 32.87 19.44 9.98
CA GLY A 281 33.26 20.47 10.95
C GLY A 281 34.50 21.18 10.47
#